data_AF-A0A645K2C5-F1
#
_entry.id   AF-A0A645K2C5-F1
#
_cell.length_a   1.000
_cell.length_b   1.000
_cell.length_c   1.000
_cell.angle_alpha   90.00
_cell.angle_beta   90.00
_cell.angle_gamma   90.00
#
_symmetry.space_group_name_H-M   'P 1'
#
loop_
_entity.id
_entity.type
_entity.pdbx_description
1 polymer ?
#
loop_
_entity_poly.entity_id
_entity_poly.type
_entity_poly.pdbx_seq_one_letter_code
_entity_poly.pdbx_strand_id
1 'polypeptide(L)'
;MNQLFSAYSRGKDAKELAVILGDAALSDTDKLYAKFADAFEAEYVSQGYFTNRTIEETLNLGWKLLGILPKSELTRIKDVFIEQYYPKEA
;
A
#
# COMPACT_ATOMS: atom_id res chain seq x y z
N MET A 1 10.29 -2.91 -4.71
CA MET A 1 9.10 -3.52 -5.35
C MET A 1 8.48 -4.65 -4.54
N ASN A 2 9.26 -5.54 -3.91
CA ASN A 2 8.71 -6.71 -3.19
C ASN A 2 7.68 -6.36 -2.09
N GLN A 3 7.86 -5.25 -1.36
CA GLN A 3 6.89 -4.83 -0.33
C GLN A 3 5.56 -4.35 -0.93
N LEU A 4 5.59 -3.47 -1.94
CA LEU A 4 4.37 -2.95 -2.59
C LEU A 4 3.53 -4.09 -3.18
N PHE A 5 4.19 -5.03 -3.86
CA PHE A 5 3.52 -6.21 -4.41
C PHE A 5 2.90 -7.08 -3.31
N SER A 6 3.66 -7.36 -2.24
CA SER A 6 3.17 -8.16 -1.11
C SER A 6 1.96 -7.51 -0.44
N ALA A 7 1.98 -6.18 -0.25
CA ALA A 7 0.88 -5.45 0.34
C ALA A 7 -0.35 -5.43 -0.57
N TYR A 8 -0.16 -5.25 -1.86
CA TYR A 8 -1.23 -5.28 -2.84
C TYR A 8 -1.91 -6.66 -2.91
N SER A 9 -1.12 -7.75 -2.97
CA SER A 9 -1.66 -9.12 -2.99
C SER A 9 -2.56 -9.39 -1.78
N ARG A 10 -2.07 -9.09 -0.56
CA ARG A 10 -2.85 -9.28 0.67
C ARG A 10 -4.11 -8.40 0.69
N GLY A 11 -4.02 -7.18 0.17
CA GLY A 11 -5.17 -6.28 0.05
C GLY A 11 -6.23 -6.79 -0.92
N LYS A 12 -5.84 -7.44 -2.03
CA LYS A 12 -6.79 -8.10 -2.94
C LYS A 12 -7.49 -9.27 -2.27
N ASP A 13 -6.75 -10.13 -1.57
CA ASP A 13 -7.34 -11.27 -0.84
C ASP A 13 -8.33 -10.78 0.23
N ALA A 14 -7.98 -9.71 0.97
CA ALA A 14 -8.86 -9.08 1.95
C ALA A 14 -10.14 -8.52 1.31
N LYS A 15 -10.04 -7.88 0.14
CA LYS A 15 -11.21 -7.39 -0.60
C LYS A 15 -12.10 -8.52 -1.09
N GLU A 16 -11.53 -9.61 -1.60
CA GLU A 16 -12.31 -10.77 -2.02
C GLU A 16 -13.06 -11.39 -0.84
N LEU A 17 -12.38 -11.51 0.31
CA LEU A 17 -13.00 -11.99 1.54
C LEU A 17 -14.15 -11.08 2.00
N ALA A 18 -13.96 -9.76 1.92
CA ALA A 18 -14.99 -8.78 2.27
C ALA A 18 -16.21 -8.85 1.35
N VAL A 19 -16.04 -9.11 0.05
CA VAL A 19 -17.16 -9.29 -0.88
C VAL A 19 -18.00 -10.53 -0.51
N ILE A 20 -17.36 -11.60 -0.03
CA ILE A 20 -18.03 -12.86 0.30
C ILE A 20 -18.69 -12.82 1.69
N LEU A 21 -17.97 -12.29 2.70
CA LEU A 21 -18.37 -12.36 4.11
C LEU A 21 -18.84 -11.03 4.71
N GLY A 22 -18.65 -9.92 3.99
CA GLY A 22 -18.90 -8.55 4.46
C GLY A 22 -17.69 -7.93 5.18
N ASP A 23 -17.60 -6.60 5.17
CA ASP A 23 -16.49 -5.82 5.76
C ASP A 23 -16.28 -6.07 7.27
N ALA A 24 -17.34 -6.46 7.97
CA ALA A 24 -17.29 -6.76 9.40
C ALA A 24 -16.44 -8.01 9.73
N ALA A 25 -16.19 -8.87 8.75
CA ALA A 25 -15.36 -10.07 8.91
C ALA A 25 -13.85 -9.80 8.82
N LEU A 26 -13.45 -8.60 8.37
CA LEU A 26 -12.04 -8.25 8.25
C LEU A 26 -11.42 -7.81 9.58
N SER A 27 -10.18 -8.25 9.81
CA SER A 27 -9.33 -7.66 10.85
C SER A 27 -9.03 -6.20 10.52
N ASP A 28 -8.69 -5.40 11.53
CA ASP A 28 -8.36 -3.98 11.29
C ASP A 28 -7.13 -3.83 10.39
N THR A 29 -6.16 -4.74 10.50
CA THR A 29 -5.02 -4.81 9.59
C THR A 29 -5.44 -5.13 8.16
N ASP A 30 -6.35 -6.07 7.95
CA ASP A 30 -6.81 -6.43 6.60
C ASP A 30 -7.65 -5.30 5.96
N LYS A 31 -8.38 -4.52 6.76
CA LYS A 31 -9.03 -3.28 6.28
C LYS A 31 -7.99 -2.27 5.79
N LEU A 32 -6.86 -2.11 6.48
CA LEU A 32 -5.77 -1.24 6.03
C LEU A 32 -5.14 -1.75 4.73
N TYR A 33 -4.97 -3.07 4.58
CA TYR A 33 -4.49 -3.67 3.33
C TYR A 33 -5.48 -3.50 2.17
N ALA A 34 -6.78 -3.66 2.42
CA ALA A 34 -7.81 -3.40 1.42
C ALA A 34 -7.78 -1.93 0.96
N LYS A 35 -7.70 -0.99 1.93
CA LYS A 35 -7.53 0.45 1.65
C LYS A 35 -6.25 0.74 0.88
N PHE A 36 -5.14 0.09 1.23
CA PHE A 36 -3.89 0.20 0.49
C PHE A 36 -4.07 -0.26 -0.96
N ALA A 37 -4.75 -1.38 -1.20
CA ALA A 37 -4.97 -1.89 -2.55
C ALA A 37 -5.78 -0.91 -3.42
N ASP A 38 -6.83 -0.31 -2.85
CA ASP A 38 -7.62 0.73 -3.55
C ASP A 38 -6.77 1.93 -3.92
N ALA A 39 -6.02 2.47 -2.96
CA ALA A 39 -5.16 3.63 -3.19
C ALA A 39 -4.02 3.30 -4.17
N PHE A 40 -3.49 2.06 -4.15
CA PHE A 40 -2.48 1.60 -5.08
C PHE A 40 -3.02 1.54 -6.52
N GLU A 41 -4.21 0.98 -6.75
CA GLU A 41 -4.83 0.95 -8.09
C GLU A 41 -5.13 2.39 -8.58
N ALA A 42 -5.72 3.22 -7.72
CA ALA A 42 -6.19 4.55 -8.08
C ALA A 42 -5.07 5.60 -8.24
N GLU A 43 -4.03 5.57 -7.40
CA GLU A 43 -2.97 6.59 -7.39
C GLU A 43 -1.68 6.06 -8.02
N TYR A 44 -1.25 4.85 -7.69
CA TYR A 44 0.05 4.34 -8.14
C TYR A 44 -0.01 3.84 -9.59
N VAL A 45 -0.97 2.96 -9.89
CA VAL A 45 -1.10 2.34 -11.22
C VAL A 45 -1.80 3.27 -12.21
N SER A 46 -2.90 3.91 -11.79
CA SER A 46 -3.67 4.81 -12.64
C SER A 46 -3.01 6.19 -12.78
N GLN A 47 -1.95 6.25 -13.58
CA GLN A 47 -1.18 7.48 -13.84
C GLN A 47 -1.87 8.45 -14.80
N GLY A 48 -2.77 7.94 -15.65
CA GLY A 48 -3.43 8.72 -16.70
C GLY A 48 -2.59 8.83 -17.97
N TYR A 49 -3.24 9.10 -19.10
CA TYR A 49 -2.65 9.02 -20.44
C TYR A 49 -1.58 10.09 -20.75
N PHE A 50 -1.59 11.21 -20.03
CA PHE A 50 -0.73 12.37 -20.31
C PHE A 50 0.28 12.66 -19.21
N THR A 51 0.38 11.79 -18.21
CA THR A 51 1.29 11.98 -17.08
C THR A 51 2.57 11.20 -17.35
N ASN A 52 3.73 11.83 -17.17
CA ASN A 52 5.03 11.17 -17.23
C ASN A 52 5.77 11.39 -15.91
N ARG A 53 5.70 10.40 -15.01
CA ARG A 53 6.39 10.43 -13.72
C ARG A 53 7.83 9.98 -13.85
N THR A 54 8.71 10.68 -13.17
CA THR A 54 10.07 10.24 -12.86
C THR A 54 10.06 9.03 -11.91
N ILE A 55 11.21 8.37 -11.82
CA ILE A 55 11.36 7.23 -10.90
C ILE A 55 11.27 7.71 -9.45
N GLU A 56 11.78 8.88 -9.12
CA GLU A 56 11.74 9.48 -7.80
C GLU A 56 10.30 9.78 -7.38
N GLU A 57 9.48 10.37 -8.26
CA GLU A 57 8.06 10.60 -7.98
C GLU A 57 7.31 9.29 -7.73
N THR A 58 7.62 8.26 -8.51
CA THR A 58 7.01 6.93 -8.36
C THR A 58 7.41 6.29 -7.02
N LEU A 59 8.68 6.38 -6.63
CA LEU A 59 9.18 5.88 -5.35
C LEU A 59 8.57 6.64 -4.17
N ASN A 60 8.47 7.97 -4.26
CA ASN A 60 7.86 8.82 -3.24
C ASN A 60 6.37 8.48 -3.06
N LEU A 61 5.65 8.27 -4.17
CA LEU A 61 4.26 7.81 -4.11
C LEU A 61 4.15 6.42 -3.47
N GLY A 62 5.05 5.50 -3.80
CA GLY A 62 5.11 4.19 -3.16
C GLY A 62 5.26 4.29 -1.64
N TRP A 63 6.15 5.14 -1.15
CA TRP A 63 6.34 5.38 0.30
C TRP A 63 5.13 6.04 0.95
N LYS A 64 4.51 7.03 0.28
CA LYS A 64 3.25 7.65 0.73
C LYS A 64 2.16 6.58 0.95
N LEU A 65 1.99 5.68 -0.02
CA LEU A 65 0.99 4.61 0.08
C LEU A 65 1.34 3.58 1.15
N LEU A 66 2.61 3.19 1.28
CA LEU A 66 3.04 2.30 2.36
C LEU A 66 2.81 2.91 3.76
N GLY A 67 2.70 4.23 3.88
CA GLY A 67 2.28 4.91 5.11
C GLY A 67 0.86 4.61 5.58
N ILE A 68 0.01 4.01 4.74
CA ILE A 68 -1.32 3.50 5.15
C ILE A 68 -1.15 2.32 6.12
N LEU A 69 -0.09 1.55 5.95
CA LEU A 69 0.21 0.38 6.77
C LEU A 69 1.13 0.80 7.92
N PRO A 70 0.96 0.25 9.14
CA PRO A 70 1.87 0.52 10.24
C PRO A 70 3.26 -0.07 9.94
N LYS A 71 4.31 0.51 10.54
CA LYS A 71 5.71 0.08 10.32
C LYS A 71 5.93 -1.42 10.55
N SER A 72 5.20 -2.03 11.49
CA SER A 72 5.28 -3.46 11.79
C SER A 72 4.94 -4.36 10.60
N GLU A 73 4.12 -3.87 9.66
CA GLU A 73 3.72 -4.62 8.46
C GLU A 73 4.73 -4.49 7.30
N LEU A 74 5.77 -3.66 7.43
CA LEU A 74 6.78 -3.42 6.41
C LEU A 74 7.95 -4.42 6.46
N THR A 75 7.63 -5.71 6.51
CA THR A 75 8.59 -6.80 6.78
C THR A 75 9.57 -7.11 5.65
N ARG A 76 9.35 -6.59 4.43
CA ARG A 76 10.20 -6.83 3.25
C ARG A 76 11.09 -5.64 2.88
N ILE A 77 11.22 -4.67 3.78
CA ILE A 77 12.12 -3.52 3.61
C ILE A 77 13.11 -3.52 4.78
N LYS A 78 14.36 -3.17 4.51
CA LYS A 78 15.37 -3.02 5.58
C LYS A 78 15.03 -1.81 6.44
N ASP A 79 15.22 -1.92 7.75
CA ASP A 79 14.91 -0.86 8.73
C ASP A 79 15.53 0.49 8.38
N VAL A 80 16.78 0.49 7.90
CA VAL A 80 17.47 1.73 7.46
C VAL A 80 16.69 2.54 6.44
N PHE A 81 15.94 1.88 5.54
CA PHE A 81 15.12 2.56 4.55
C PHE A 81 13.75 2.96 5.11
N ILE A 82 13.20 2.18 6.04
CA ILE A 82 11.97 2.53 6.74
C ILE A 82 12.21 3.81 7.55
N GLU A 83 13.31 3.90 8.31
CA GLU A 83 13.63 5.09 9.10
C GLU A 83 13.84 6.34 8.24
N GLN A 84 14.42 6.17 7.04
CA GLN A 84 14.74 7.28 6.15
C GLN A 84 13.53 7.80 5.37
N TYR A 85 12.65 6.90 4.90
CA TYR A 85 11.62 7.24 3.91
C TYR A 85 10.19 7.00 4.35
N TYR A 86 9.96 6.25 5.44
CA TYR A 86 8.62 6.07 5.95
C TYR A 86 8.07 7.43 6.42
N PRO A 87 6.83 7.80 6.06
CA PRO A 87 6.25 9.06 6.49
C PRO A 87 6.33 9.15 8.01
N LYS A 88 7.04 10.16 8.52
CA LYS A 88 6.91 10.54 9.93
C LYS A 88 5.46 10.97 10.08
N GLU A 89 4.74 10.34 11.01
CA GLU A 89 3.30 10.52 11.22
C GLU A 89 2.88 11.98 11.06
N ALA A 90 1.75 12.21 10.39
CA ALA A 90 1.04 13.48 10.41
C ALA A 90 0.33 13.68 11.75
#